data_AF-A0A7S4M9Z1-F1
#
_entry.id   AF-A0A7S4M9Z1-F1
#
_cell.length_a   1.000
_cell.length_b   1.000
_cell.length_c   1.000
_cell.angle_alpha   90.00
_cell.angle_beta   90.00
_cell.angle_gamma   90.00
#
_symmetry.space_group_name_H-M   'P 1'
#
loop_
_entity.id
_entity.type
_entity.pdbx_description
1 polymer ?
#
loop_
_entity_poly.entity_id
_entity_poly.type
_entity_poly.pdbx_seq_one_letter_code
_entity_poly.pdbx_strand_id
1 'polypeptide(L)'
;MQYEASFAPKRLCNWETPAQRVKTPISKGPGGRTEIIVSANGHLLPSAQKTMTSFSTGYESITPKRWPDAQRGPVAPYGGAANMGYKGIATSYLPTSSVTLKNNPDLPTEVNFH
;
A
#
# COMPACT_ATOMS: atom_id res chain seq x y z
N MET A 1 -5.90 0.94 44.38
CA MET A 1 -5.65 2.26 43.79
C MET A 1 -6.99 2.96 43.58
N GLN A 2 -7.14 4.21 44.01
CA GLN A 2 -8.46 4.89 44.06
C GLN A 2 -8.97 5.39 42.69
N TYR A 3 -8.08 5.59 41.72
CA TYR A 3 -8.39 6.22 40.43
C TYR A 3 -8.58 5.22 39.27
N GLU A 4 -8.23 3.95 39.44
CA GLU A 4 -8.26 2.95 38.36
C GLU A 4 -9.65 2.80 37.73
N ALA A 5 -10.71 2.91 38.53
CA ALA A 5 -12.09 2.84 38.04
C ALA A 5 -12.41 3.93 37.01
N SER A 6 -11.78 5.11 37.10
CA SER A 6 -11.97 6.21 36.15
C SER A 6 -11.23 6.01 34.83
N PHE A 7 -10.20 5.17 34.80
CA PHE A 7 -9.44 4.81 33.58
C PHE A 7 -9.98 3.55 32.90
N ALA A 8 -11.16 3.07 33.30
CA ALA A 8 -11.84 1.98 32.59
C ALA A 8 -12.15 2.42 31.14
N PRO A 9 -11.89 1.58 30.12
CA PRO A 9 -12.06 1.94 28.70
C PRO A 9 -13.42 2.57 28.37
N LYS A 10 -14.50 2.01 28.93
CA LYS A 10 -15.87 2.54 28.75
C LYS A 10 -16.06 3.96 29.28
N ARG A 11 -15.35 4.34 30.36
CA ARG A 11 -15.38 5.71 30.91
C ARG A 11 -14.55 6.70 30.09
N LEU A 12 -13.58 6.19 29.33
CA LEU A 12 -12.82 6.96 28.35
C LEU A 12 -13.48 6.96 26.97
N CYS A 13 -14.77 6.63 26.91
CA CYS A 13 -15.55 6.52 25.67
C CYS A 13 -15.00 5.53 24.64
N ASN A 14 -14.16 4.57 25.07
CA ASN A 14 -13.79 3.44 24.23
C ASN A 14 -14.85 2.33 24.38
N TRP A 15 -15.68 2.22 23.35
CA TRP A 15 -16.72 1.19 23.23
C TRP A 15 -16.28 -0.01 22.41
N GLU A 16 -15.10 0.05 21.78
CA GLU A 16 -14.49 -1.08 21.10
C GLU A 16 -13.83 -2.02 22.11
N THR A 17 -13.43 -3.21 21.64
CA THR A 17 -12.69 -4.17 22.47
C THR A 17 -11.35 -3.55 22.91
N PRO A 18 -11.12 -3.31 24.22
CA PRO A 18 -9.92 -2.62 24.68
C PRO A 18 -8.68 -3.47 24.42
N ALA A 19 -7.57 -2.78 24.10
CA ALA A 19 -6.29 -3.44 23.86
C ALA A 19 -5.74 -4.06 25.16
N GLN A 20 -5.83 -5.38 25.29
CA GLN A 20 -5.19 -6.14 26.37
C GLN A 20 -3.70 -6.36 26.07
N ARG A 21 -2.93 -5.27 25.97
CA ARG A 21 -1.48 -5.32 25.74
C ARG A 21 -0.65 -5.33 27.04
N VAL A 22 -1.31 -5.25 28.19
CA VAL A 22 -0.66 -5.25 29.49
C VAL A 22 -0.01 -6.61 29.71
N LYS A 23 1.27 -6.73 29.38
CA LYS A 23 2.12 -7.75 29.97
C LYS A 23 2.10 -7.49 31.46
N THR A 24 1.57 -8.43 32.23
CA THR A 24 1.61 -8.39 33.69
C THR A 24 3.05 -8.09 34.10
N PRO A 25 3.31 -6.96 34.79
CA PRO A 25 4.68 -6.65 35.18
C PRO A 25 5.16 -7.80 36.07
N ILE A 26 6.23 -8.47 35.65
CA ILE A 26 6.89 -9.47 36.48
C ILE A 26 7.38 -8.72 37.72
N SER A 27 6.86 -9.06 38.90
CA SER A 27 7.25 -8.42 40.14
C SER A 27 8.75 -8.66 40.38
N LYS A 28 9.58 -7.64 40.18
CA LYS A 28 10.98 -7.71 40.57
C LYS A 28 11.07 -7.50 42.07
N GLY A 29 11.72 -8.44 42.77
CA GLY A 29 12.08 -8.26 44.17
C GLY A 29 13.03 -7.08 44.36
N PRO A 30 13.20 -6.57 45.60
CA PRO A 30 14.15 -5.51 45.89
C PRO A 30 15.58 -5.94 45.50
N GLY A 31 16.35 -5.04 44.87
CA GLY A 31 17.78 -5.27 44.57
C GLY A 31 18.13 -5.63 43.12
N GLY A 32 17.16 -5.63 42.19
CA GLY A 32 17.45 -5.85 40.77
C GLY A 32 18.31 -4.73 40.17
N ARG A 33 19.52 -5.06 39.69
CA ARG A 33 20.34 -4.16 38.88
C ARG A 33 19.83 -4.12 37.42
N THR A 34 19.93 -2.96 36.79
CA THR A 34 19.59 -2.80 35.36
C THR A 34 20.85 -3.04 34.52
N GLU A 35 20.75 -3.89 33.51
CA GLU A 35 21.85 -4.19 32.59
C GLU A 35 21.59 -3.55 31.22
N ILE A 36 22.66 -3.13 30.57
CA ILE A 36 22.60 -2.55 29.22
C ILE A 36 22.56 -3.69 28.22
N ILE A 37 21.43 -3.83 27.51
CA ILE A 37 21.22 -4.86 26.47
C ILE A 37 21.41 -4.33 25.04
N VAL A 38 21.76 -3.05 24.88
CA VAL A 38 21.85 -2.33 23.61
C VAL A 38 23.22 -1.65 23.49
N SER A 39 23.85 -1.71 22.32
CA SER A 39 25.07 -0.96 22.02
C SER A 39 24.81 0.54 21.79
N ALA A 40 25.89 1.34 21.75
CA ALA A 40 25.80 2.80 21.60
C ALA A 40 25.10 3.26 20.30
N ASN A 41 25.05 2.41 19.27
CA ASN A 41 24.36 2.67 18.00
C ASN A 41 22.91 2.15 17.96
N GLY A 42 22.35 1.69 19.08
CA GLY A 42 20.96 1.25 19.17
C GLY A 42 20.69 -0.19 18.74
N HIS A 43 21.72 -1.00 18.49
CA HIS A 43 21.57 -2.42 18.18
C HIS A 43 21.57 -3.28 19.44
N LEU A 44 20.73 -4.31 19.47
CA LEU A 44 20.74 -5.29 20.56
C LEU A 44 22.07 -6.05 20.58
N LEU A 45 22.65 -6.24 21.77
CA LEU A 45 23.84 -7.06 21.96
C LEU A 45 23.54 -8.51 21.54
N PRO A 46 24.55 -9.28 21.06
CA PRO A 46 24.33 -10.67 20.62
C PRO A 46 23.72 -11.60 21.68
N SER A 47 23.88 -11.26 22.96
CA SER A 47 23.31 -11.99 24.10
C SER A 47 21.82 -11.71 24.33
N ALA A 48 21.26 -10.64 23.76
CA ALA A 48 19.87 -10.26 23.94
C ALA A 48 18.96 -10.98 22.93
N GLN A 49 18.04 -11.81 23.42
CA GLN A 49 17.05 -12.47 22.56
C GLN A 49 16.03 -11.47 22.00
N LYS A 50 15.72 -11.58 20.71
CA LYS A 50 14.68 -10.77 20.03
C LYS A 50 13.87 -11.60 19.05
N THR A 51 12.64 -11.17 18.80
CA THR A 51 11.86 -11.62 17.64
C THR A 51 12.50 -11.11 16.36
N MET A 52 12.58 -11.94 15.32
CA MET A 52 13.27 -11.60 14.05
C MET A 52 12.76 -10.29 13.43
N THR A 53 11.44 -10.14 13.33
CA THR A 53 10.77 -8.92 12.85
C THR A 53 9.71 -8.49 13.85
N SER A 54 9.60 -7.19 14.08
CA SER A 54 8.53 -6.57 14.88
C SER A 54 7.61 -5.69 14.03
N PHE A 55 7.73 -5.80 12.70
CA PHE A 55 6.82 -5.16 11.76
C PHE A 55 5.47 -5.88 11.79
N SER A 56 4.38 -5.12 11.84
CA SER A 56 3.01 -5.65 11.85
C SER A 56 2.43 -5.70 10.44
N THR A 57 1.88 -6.84 10.04
CA THR A 57 1.20 -7.04 8.73
C THR A 57 -0.34 -7.10 8.85
N GLY A 58 -0.88 -7.11 10.07
CA GLY A 58 -2.29 -7.47 10.32
C GLY A 58 -3.35 -6.40 10.10
N TYR A 59 -3.01 -5.19 9.64
CA TYR A 59 -3.96 -4.05 9.51
C TYR A 59 -4.16 -3.57 8.07
N GLU A 60 -3.56 -4.22 7.09
CA GLU A 60 -3.54 -3.73 5.70
C GLU A 60 -4.93 -3.69 5.06
N SER A 61 -5.84 -4.60 5.44
CA SER A 61 -7.22 -4.61 4.94
C SER A 61 -8.15 -3.58 5.60
N ILE A 62 -7.81 -3.11 6.80
CA ILE A 62 -8.61 -2.15 7.58
C ILE A 62 -8.10 -0.71 7.38
N THR A 63 -6.83 -0.56 7.00
CA THR A 63 -6.23 0.75 6.79
C THR A 63 -6.80 1.38 5.51
N PRO A 64 -7.45 2.56 5.59
CA PRO A 64 -7.96 3.22 4.40
C PRO A 64 -6.80 3.56 3.46
N LYS A 65 -6.94 3.18 2.19
CA LYS A 65 -5.97 3.54 1.16
C LYS A 65 -5.87 5.06 1.07
N ARG A 66 -4.64 5.58 1.01
CA ARG A 66 -4.37 7.01 0.81
C ARG A 66 -4.20 7.32 -0.67
N TRP A 67 -4.20 8.59 -1.04
CA TRP A 67 -3.76 9.02 -2.36
C TRP A 67 -2.33 8.53 -2.61
N PRO A 68 -1.98 8.02 -3.82
CA PRO A 68 -2.79 8.00 -5.05
C PRO A 68 -3.74 6.80 -5.18
N ASP A 69 -3.53 5.71 -4.44
CA ASP A 69 -4.31 4.47 -4.60
C ASP A 69 -5.79 4.63 -4.23
N ALA A 70 -6.13 5.58 -3.36
CA ALA A 70 -7.50 5.95 -3.04
C ALA A 70 -8.32 6.37 -4.30
N GLN A 71 -7.67 6.91 -5.34
CA GLN A 71 -8.32 7.36 -6.58
C GLN A 71 -8.81 6.20 -7.47
N ARG A 72 -8.36 4.97 -7.21
CA ARG A 72 -8.87 3.77 -7.88
C ARG A 72 -10.10 3.17 -7.17
N GLY A 73 -10.44 3.67 -5.99
CA GLY A 73 -11.61 3.26 -5.23
C GLY A 73 -12.84 4.12 -5.53
N PRO A 74 -14.02 3.76 -4.99
CA PRO A 74 -15.28 4.47 -5.24
C PRO A 74 -15.37 5.86 -4.57
N VAL A 75 -14.42 6.20 -3.69
CA VAL A 75 -14.50 7.39 -2.83
C VAL A 75 -13.96 8.64 -3.51
N ALA A 76 -12.88 8.51 -4.29
CA ALA A 76 -12.22 9.64 -4.93
C ALA A 76 -12.34 9.51 -6.46
N PRO A 77 -12.63 10.61 -7.18
CA PRO A 77 -12.76 10.56 -8.63
C PRO A 77 -11.43 10.15 -9.28
N TYR A 78 -11.51 9.22 -10.24
CA TYR A 78 -10.37 8.78 -11.03
C TYR A 78 -10.02 9.82 -12.10
N GLY A 79 -8.76 10.25 -12.15
CA GLY A 79 -8.28 11.28 -13.09
C GLY A 79 -8.06 10.81 -14.53
N GLY A 80 -8.33 9.55 -14.86
CA GLY A 80 -8.02 8.96 -16.16
C GLY A 80 -6.58 8.46 -16.28
N ALA A 81 -6.30 7.63 -17.30
CA ALA A 81 -4.95 7.28 -17.72
C ALA A 81 -4.82 7.56 -19.21
N ALA A 82 -3.65 8.03 -19.63
CA ALA A 82 -3.33 8.25 -21.04
C ALA A 82 -2.74 6.97 -21.64
N ASN A 83 -3.23 6.59 -22.83
CA ASN A 83 -2.66 5.51 -23.63
C ASN A 83 -2.03 6.08 -24.90
N MET A 84 -0.98 5.43 -25.39
CA MET A 84 -0.38 5.78 -26.68
C MET A 84 -1.31 5.37 -27.82
N GLY A 85 -1.65 6.32 -28.70
CA GLY A 85 -2.44 6.05 -29.91
C GLY A 85 -1.64 5.30 -30.97
N TYR A 86 -2.34 4.54 -31.81
CA TYR A 86 -1.77 3.96 -33.03
C TYR A 86 -1.78 4.99 -34.16
N LYS A 87 -0.69 5.08 -34.94
CA LYS A 87 -0.53 6.09 -36.01
C LYS A 87 -1.48 5.91 -37.21
N GLY A 88 -2.21 4.80 -37.28
CA GLY A 88 -3.02 4.43 -38.45
C GLY A 88 -2.33 3.36 -39.30
N ILE A 89 -3.07 2.82 -40.26
CA ILE A 89 -2.60 1.78 -41.18
C ILE A 89 -1.41 2.35 -41.95
N ALA A 90 -0.27 1.66 -41.87
CA ALA A 90 0.93 2.03 -42.59
C ALA A 90 0.71 1.83 -44.10
N THR A 91 0.82 2.90 -44.88
CA THR A 91 0.76 2.87 -46.35
C THR A 91 2.10 3.36 -46.92
N SER A 92 2.26 3.29 -48.24
CA SER A 92 3.39 3.95 -48.93
C SER A 92 3.25 5.48 -48.99
N TYR A 93 2.10 6.03 -48.56
CA TYR A 93 1.82 7.45 -48.44
C TYR A 93 1.48 7.81 -46.97
N LEU A 94 0.65 8.82 -46.75
CA LEU A 94 0.17 9.18 -45.43
C LEU A 94 -0.58 8.00 -44.77
N PRO A 95 -0.29 7.66 -43.50
CA PRO A 95 -1.07 6.69 -42.75
C PRO A 95 -2.54 7.10 -42.67
N THR A 96 -3.44 6.12 -42.73
CA THR A 96 -4.88 6.36 -42.70
C THR A 96 -5.58 5.44 -41.69
N SER A 97 -6.71 5.88 -41.14
CA SER A 97 -7.55 5.05 -40.27
C SER A 97 -8.62 4.27 -41.04
N SER A 98 -8.71 4.43 -42.36
CA SER A 98 -9.74 3.81 -43.20
C SER A 98 -9.14 2.96 -44.31
N VAL A 99 -9.81 1.87 -44.67
CA VAL A 99 -9.46 1.04 -45.82
C VAL A 99 -10.30 1.47 -47.02
N THR A 100 -9.66 1.75 -48.15
CA THR A 100 -10.31 2.04 -49.43
C THR A 100 -10.35 0.79 -50.31
N LEU A 101 -11.41 0.65 -51.11
CA LEU A 101 -11.49 -0.43 -52.10
C LEU A 101 -10.49 -0.18 -53.22
N LYS A 102 -9.73 -1.21 -53.59
CA LYS A 102 -8.82 -1.15 -54.74
C LYS A 102 -9.62 -1.20 -56.03
N ASN A 103 -9.24 -0.38 -57.01
CA ASN A 103 -9.82 -0.41 -58.35
C ASN A 103 -9.48 -1.73 -59.08
N ASN A 104 -8.29 -2.29 -58.82
CA ASN A 104 -7.88 -3.61 -59.30
C ASN A 104 -7.45 -4.50 -58.11
N PRO A 105 -8.24 -5.52 -57.73
CA PRO A 105 -7.92 -6.38 -56.59
C PRO A 105 -6.78 -7.37 -56.86
N ASP A 106 -6.44 -7.62 -58.13
CA ASP A 106 -5.49 -8.66 -58.53
C ASP A 106 -4.03 -8.18 -58.51
N LEU A 107 -3.80 -6.87 -58.39
CA LEU A 107 -2.46 -6.28 -58.32
C LEU A 107 -2.07 -5.99 -56.85
N PRO A 108 -0.99 -6.60 -56.33
CA PRO A 108 -0.68 -6.54 -54.90
C PRO A 108 -0.30 -5.13 -54.41
N THR A 109 0.27 -4.28 -55.29
CA THR A 109 0.90 -3.00 -54.93
C THR A 109 0.19 -1.75 -55.44
N GLU A 110 -0.84 -1.86 -56.28
CA GLU A 110 -1.54 -0.69 -56.82
C GLU A 110 -2.62 -0.18 -55.86
N VAL A 111 -2.48 1.08 -55.44
CA VAL A 111 -3.44 1.82 -54.63
C VAL A 111 -3.55 3.23 -55.20
N ASN A 112 -4.77 3.72 -55.42
CA ASN A 112 -5.02 5.10 -55.84
C ASN A 112 -5.20 5.97 -54.58
N PHE A 113 -4.37 7.02 -54.46
CA PHE A 113 -4.34 7.92 -53.30
C PHE A 113 -5.00 9.28 -53.58
N HIS A 114 -5.52 9.49 -54.80
CA HIS A 114 -6.11 10.75 -55.27
C HIS A 114 -7.64 10.74 -55.22
#